data_AF-A0A478FSB5-F1
#
_entry.id   AF-A0A478FSB5-F1
#
_cell.length_a   1.000
_cell.length_b   1.000
_cell.length_c   1.000
_cell.angle_alpha   90.00
_cell.angle_beta   90.00
_cell.angle_gamma   90.00
#
_symmetry.space_group_name_H-M   'P 1'
#
loop_
_entity.id
_entity.type
_entity.pdbx_description
1 polymer ?
#
loop_
_entity_poly.entity_id
_entity_poly.type
_entity_poly.pdbx_seq_one_letter_code
_entity_poly.pdbx_strand_id
1 'polypeptide(L)'
;MFGPKSPEVLIFYKTKTWWENLKKIHLPEERCHLSGEELIELVKINQLLEIEIRNIHLLKKLPLKKMIDFQKLKKAFFRENPYSYGIPIKKNNED
;
A
#
# COMPACT_ATOMS: atom_id res chain seq x y z
N MET A 1 25.89 10.92 12.46
CA MET A 1 25.36 10.86 11.08
C MET A 1 24.98 9.43 10.79
N PHE A 2 23.69 9.12 10.60
CA PHE A 2 23.29 7.79 10.14
C PHE A 2 23.62 7.69 8.66
N GLY A 3 24.46 6.71 8.30
CA GLY A 3 24.88 6.47 6.92
C GLY A 3 23.70 6.19 5.98
N PRO A 4 23.96 6.04 4.67
CA PRO A 4 22.90 5.75 3.70
C PRO A 4 22.14 4.50 4.13
N LYS A 5 20.83 4.64 4.39
CA LYS A 5 19.95 3.50 4.69
C LYS A 5 20.08 2.49 3.55
N SER A 6 20.26 1.21 3.88
CA SER A 6 20.29 0.17 2.85
C SER A 6 18.99 0.21 2.02
N PRO A 7 19.03 -0.19 0.74
CA PRO A 7 17.83 -0.27 -0.09
C PRO A 7 16.70 -1.06 0.58
N GLU A 8 17.03 -2.14 1.27
CA GLU A 8 16.08 -2.96 2.03
C GLU A 8 15.39 -2.16 3.15
N VAL A 9 16.14 -1.35 3.90
CA VAL A 9 15.58 -0.51 4.96
C VAL A 9 14.64 0.55 4.37
N LEU A 10 15.03 1.16 3.23
CA LEU A 10 14.16 2.12 2.54
C LEU A 10 12.87 1.47 2.04
N ILE A 11 12.97 0.31 1.41
CA ILE A 11 11.81 -0.46 0.93
C ILE A 11 10.91 -0.82 2.10
N PHE A 12 11.46 -1.29 3.22
CA PHE A 12 10.68 -1.63 4.41
C PHE A 12 9.85 -0.44 4.91
N TYR A 13 10.49 0.71 5.15
CA TYR A 13 9.78 1.89 5.67
C TYR A 13 8.73 2.41 4.68
N LYS A 14 9.05 2.47 3.38
CA LYS A 14 8.07 2.90 2.37
C LYS A 14 6.90 1.92 2.26
N THR A 15 7.15 0.62 2.34
CA THR A 15 6.10 -0.41 2.30
C THR A 15 5.22 -0.34 3.54
N LYS A 16 5.79 -0.06 4.71
CA LYS A 16 5.03 0.19 5.93
C LYS A 16 4.08 1.38 5.78
N THR A 17 4.59 2.53 5.32
CA THR A 17 3.75 3.72 5.07
C THR A 17 2.68 3.43 4.02
N TRP A 18 3.02 2.69 2.96
CA TRP A 18 2.05 2.25 1.96
C TRP A 18 0.91 1.41 2.57
N TRP A 19 1.23 0.48 3.48
CA TRP A 19 0.25 -0.33 4.19
C TRP A 19 -0.66 0.50 5.10
N GLU A 20 -0.09 1.47 5.83
CA GLU A 20 -0.84 2.41 6.67
C GLU A 20 -1.80 3.28 5.85
N ASN A 21 -1.34 3.79 4.70
CA ASN A 21 -2.19 4.55 3.78
C ASN A 21 -3.31 3.68 3.21
N LEU A 22 -3.03 2.43 2.84
CA LEU A 22 -4.05 1.50 2.35
C LEU A 22 -5.17 1.30 3.39
N LYS A 23 -4.82 1.11 4.67
CA LYS A 23 -5.80 1.02 5.76
C LYS A 23 -6.68 2.26 5.83
N LYS A 24 -6.07 3.45 5.86
CA LYS A 24 -6.79 4.73 5.91
C LYS A 24 -7.75 4.95 4.74
N ILE A 25 -7.36 4.48 3.54
CA ILE A 25 -8.18 4.62 2.33
C ILE A 25 -9.40 3.69 2.39
N HIS A 26 -9.23 2.45 2.87
CA HIS A 26 -10.20 1.39 2.67
C HIS A 26 -11.01 0.99 3.92
N LEU A 27 -10.47 1.15 5.13
CA LEU A 27 -11.16 0.81 6.37
C LEU A 27 -12.12 1.93 6.77
N PRO A 28 -13.42 1.63 7.03
CA PRO A 28 -14.40 2.65 7.41
C PRO A 28 -13.98 3.49 8.62
N GLU A 29 -13.42 2.85 9.64
CA GLU A 29 -13.01 3.45 10.91
C GLU A 29 -11.88 4.46 10.78
N GLU A 30 -11.01 4.30 9.79
CA GLU A 30 -9.94 5.26 9.51
C GLU A 30 -10.39 6.30 8.48
N ARG A 31 -11.17 5.86 7.48
CA ARG A 31 -11.62 6.69 6.36
C ARG A 31 -12.56 7.81 6.81
N CYS A 32 -13.38 7.58 7.85
CA CYS A 32 -14.35 8.57 8.33
C CYS A 32 -13.69 9.86 8.86
N HIS A 33 -12.38 9.83 9.14
CA HIS A 33 -11.60 10.97 9.58
C HIS A 33 -10.98 11.79 8.44
N LEU A 34 -11.20 11.39 7.18
CA LEU A 34 -10.60 12.03 6.00
C LEU A 34 -11.67 12.73 5.16
N SER A 35 -11.36 13.95 4.73
CA SER A 35 -12.11 14.67 3.71
C SER A 35 -11.92 14.04 2.32
N GLY A 36 -12.77 14.43 1.37
CA GLY A 36 -12.66 13.98 -0.02
C GLY A 36 -11.31 14.35 -0.68
N GLU A 37 -10.80 15.54 -0.38
CA GLU A 37 -9.51 16.01 -0.91
C GLU A 37 -8.33 15.24 -0.32
N GLU A 38 -8.32 15.03 1.00
CA GLU A 38 -7.30 14.23 1.68
C GLU A 38 -7.29 12.79 1.15
N LEU A 39 -8.44 12.21 0.87
CA LEU A 39 -8.54 10.88 0.27
C LEU A 39 -7.92 10.81 -1.12
N ILE A 40 -8.17 11.82 -1.97
CA ILE A 40 -7.58 11.90 -3.31
C ILE A 40 -6.07 12.01 -3.20
N GLU A 41 -5.56 12.88 -2.32
CA GLU A 41 -4.13 13.04 -2.10
C GLU A 41 -3.49 11.76 -1.56
N LEU A 42 -4.12 11.11 -0.58
CA LEU A 42 -3.61 9.88 0.02
C LEU A 42 -3.53 8.73 -0.99
N VAL A 43 -4.52 8.62 -1.89
CA VAL A 43 -4.48 7.65 -2.99
C VAL A 43 -3.30 7.94 -3.94
N LYS A 44 -3.06 9.21 -4.29
CA LYS A 44 -1.91 9.60 -5.12
C LYS A 44 -0.59 9.26 -4.44
N ILE A 45 -0.41 9.61 -3.16
CA ILE A 45 0.77 9.26 -2.36
C ILE A 45 0.98 7.75 -2.34
N ASN A 46 -0.10 6.98 -2.16
CA ASN A 46 -0.01 5.53 -2.11
C ASN A 46 0.46 4.91 -3.44
N GLN A 47 0.00 5.44 -4.57
CA GLN A 47 0.47 5.04 -5.90
C GLN A 47 1.94 5.41 -6.12
N LEU A 48 2.35 6.61 -5.70
CA LEU A 48 3.74 7.07 -5.80
C LEU A 48 4.68 6.18 -4.99
N LEU A 49 4.31 5.78 -3.77
CA LEU A 49 5.10 4.85 -2.96
C LEU A 49 5.29 3.49 -3.66
N GLU A 50 4.24 2.95 -4.28
CA GLU A 50 4.32 1.69 -5.04
C GLU A 50 5.32 1.82 -6.21
N ILE A 51 5.29 2.94 -6.94
CA ILE A 51 6.23 3.23 -8.03
C ILE A 51 7.66 3.37 -7.50
N GLU A 52 7.87 4.14 -6.43
CA GLU A 52 9.19 4.36 -5.84
C GLU A 52 9.82 3.05 -5.36
N ILE A 53 9.07 2.19 -4.68
CA ILE A 53 9.56 0.89 -4.20
C ILE A 53 9.98 0.02 -5.39
N ARG A 54 9.16 -0.03 -6.45
CA ARG A 54 9.51 -0.75 -7.69
C ARG A 54 10.77 -0.20 -8.34
N ASN A 55 10.91 1.13 -8.41
CA ASN A 55 12.10 1.77 -8.95
C ASN A 55 13.36 1.45 -8.13
N ILE A 56 13.27 1.43 -6.79
CA ILE A 56 14.39 1.02 -5.93
C ILE A 56 14.79 -0.43 -6.22
N HIS A 57 13.81 -1.34 -6.34
CA HIS A 57 14.08 -2.73 -6.70
C HIS A 57 14.81 -2.87 -8.05
N LEU A 58 14.38 -2.12 -9.07
CA LEU A 58 14.98 -2.11 -10.41
C LEU A 58 16.40 -1.52 -10.41
N LEU A 59 16.56 -0.32 -9.84
CA LEU A 59 17.85 0.41 -9.83
C LEU A 59 18.93 -0.32 -9.04
N LYS A 60 18.55 -1.01 -7.95
CA LYS A 60 19.49 -1.73 -7.09
C LYS A 60 19.65 -3.21 -7.46
N LYS A 61 19.00 -3.66 -8.55
CA LYS A 61 19.03 -5.05 -9.04
C LYS A 61 18.78 -6.06 -7.91
N LEU A 62 17.82 -5.76 -7.04
CA LEU A 62 17.52 -6.65 -5.92
C LEU A 62 16.96 -7.97 -6.46
N PRO A 63 17.30 -9.12 -5.85
CA PRO A 63 16.75 -10.42 -6.26
C PRO A 63 15.22 -10.40 -6.28
N LEU A 64 14.60 -11.05 -7.27
CA LEU A 64 13.14 -11.16 -7.40
C LEU A 64 12.47 -11.61 -6.09
N LYS A 65 13.09 -12.53 -5.34
CA LYS A 65 12.60 -13.02 -4.04
C LYS A 65 12.47 -11.95 -2.95
N LYS A 66 13.16 -10.82 -3.10
CA LYS A 66 13.09 -9.67 -2.18
C LYS A 66 12.13 -8.58 -2.67
N MET A 67 11.55 -8.72 -3.87
CA MET A 67 10.65 -7.72 -4.43
C MET A 67 9.27 -7.76 -3.79
N ILE A 68 8.73 -6.59 -3.50
CA ILE A 68 7.37 -6.45 -2.97
C ILE A 68 6.34 -6.64 -4.09
N ASP A 69 5.46 -7.62 -3.92
CA ASP A 69 4.30 -7.86 -4.78
C ASP A 69 3.06 -7.16 -4.18
N PHE A 70 2.82 -5.94 -4.62
CA PHE A 70 1.68 -5.14 -4.17
C PHE A 70 0.31 -5.74 -4.52
N GLN A 71 0.21 -6.56 -5.57
CA GLN A 71 -1.05 -7.21 -5.92
C GLN A 71 -1.39 -8.28 -4.89
N LYS A 72 -0.42 -9.12 -4.51
CA LYS A 72 -0.60 -10.10 -3.44
C LYS A 72 -0.90 -9.44 -2.11
N LEU A 73 -0.21 -8.35 -1.77
CA LEU A 73 -0.47 -7.59 -0.55
C LEU A 73 -1.88 -6.98 -0.53
N LYS A 74 -2.32 -6.30 -1.60
CA LYS A 74 -3.69 -5.80 -1.73
C LYS A 74 -4.71 -6.93 -1.60
N LYS A 75 -4.48 -8.06 -2.26
CA LYS A 75 -5.38 -9.24 -2.18
C LYS A 75 -5.47 -9.80 -0.77
N ALA A 76 -4.36 -9.88 -0.04
CA ALA A 76 -4.35 -10.31 1.35
C ALA A 76 -5.13 -9.34 2.25
N PHE A 77 -4.89 -8.03 2.09
CA PHE A 77 -5.61 -7.00 2.81
C PHE A 77 -7.13 -7.11 2.64
N PHE A 78 -7.62 -7.23 1.39
CA PHE A 78 -9.06 -7.30 1.12
C PHE A 78 -9.70 -8.65 1.49
N ARG A 79 -8.90 -9.71 1.63
CA ARG A 79 -9.37 -10.99 2.16
C ARG A 79 -9.66 -10.88 3.65
N GLU A 80 -8.79 -10.20 4.39
CA GLU A 80 -8.95 -9.98 5.83
C GLU A 80 -9.98 -8.88 6.12
N ASN A 81 -10.04 -7.87 5.23
CA ASN A 81 -10.90 -6.69 5.38
C ASN A 81 -11.78 -6.57 4.13
N PRO A 82 -13.02 -7.07 4.15
CA PRO A 82 -13.90 -7.11 2.98
C PRO A 82 -14.52 -5.74 2.68
N TYR A 83 -13.70 -4.69 2.60
CA TYR A 83 -14.11 -3.31 2.33
C TYR A 83 -13.25 -2.71 1.22
N SER A 84 -13.89 -1.99 0.31
CA SER A 84 -13.23 -1.18 -0.70
C SER A 84 -13.71 0.27 -0.55
N TYR A 85 -12.79 1.18 -0.25
CA TYR A 85 -13.10 2.60 -0.04
C TYR A 85 -14.19 2.84 1.01
N GLY A 86 -14.15 2.10 2.12
CA GLY A 86 -15.16 2.17 3.18
C GLY A 86 -16.49 1.48 2.85
N ILE A 87 -16.63 0.89 1.66
CA ILE A 87 -17.85 0.21 1.23
C ILE A 87 -17.62 -1.29 1.35
N PRO A 88 -18.50 -2.07 2.02
CA PRO A 88 -18.39 -3.52 2.03
C PRO A 88 -18.27 -4.07 0.60
N ILE A 89 -17.25 -4.87 0.35
CA ILE A 89 -17.15 -5.67 -0.86
C ILE A 89 -18.28 -6.68 -0.74
N LYS A 90 -19.38 -6.44 -1.47
CA LYS A 90 -20.40 -7.48 -1.63
C LYS A 90 -19.65 -8.72 -2.08
N LYS A 91 -19.76 -9.82 -1.32
CA LYS A 91 -19.42 -11.13 -1.85
C LYS A 91 -20.31 -11.26 -3.08
N ASN A 92 -19.73 -11.18 -4.28
CA ASN A 92 -20.44 -11.69 -5.44
C ASN A 92 -20.73 -13.14 -5.08
N ASN A 93 -22.02 -13.42 -4.87
CA ASN A 93 -22.51 -14.78 -4.87
C ASN A 93 -22.08 -15.38 -6.20
N GLU A 94 -21.68 -16.64 -6.11
CA GLU A 94 -21.41 -17.54 -7.22
C GLU A 94 -22.50 -17.37 -8.31
N ASP A 95 -22.05 -17.12 -9.54
CA ASP A 95 -22.69 -17.53 -10.79
C ASP A 95 -21.62 -18.24 -11.62
#